data_AF-A0A845XYY2-F1
#
_entry.id   AF-A0A845XYY2-F1
#
_cell.length_a   1.000
_cell.length_b   1.000
_cell.length_c   1.000
_cell.angle_alpha   90.00
_cell.angle_beta   90.00
_cell.angle_gamma   90.00
#
_symmetry.space_group_name_H-M   'P 1'
#
loop_
_entity.id
_entity.type
_entity.pdbx_description
1 polymer ?
#
loop_
_entity_poly.entity_id
_entity_poly.type
_entity_poly.pdbx_seq_one_letter_code
_entity_poly.pdbx_strand_id
1 'polypeptide(L)'
;MDLLRLDKYNPLPWEKKADGRYWTYITLGEVGHPLTYLFSDKRGNTQKRVEVVSEGGLFNDSVKSVVGLPILLTHPKSRRYNLNRDGLKVGHLLGTIGREDGKLIAEAIVDDYRAVEIIDRLLAEGKTPEASSGYLLSELREREDGIFEQIREAYDHVAAPLLPGQGRGGQNLTLRFDTGDAVVEPLYWLFDTDRKEEKTTFVSDLIVRIDEKDQRILKDVNDDVKDAITALQSRIDTLISDLEGTEERIEELQTEKDTLQGRLDAADTNTDSSGDIETAVQARFDAWNEVIPVVGSDKLEIDGKLTPSQIKAKAIKLLNPSLNLDGKSEGYIEGLWEGVRDKGQRKTDRFLQTAPRNDSNGGKRSVVVSNYEGAYKRSRRNANN
;
A
#
# COMPACT_ATOMS: atom_id res chain seq x y z
N MET A 1 46.74 -5.39 26.24
CA MET A 1 45.32 -5.76 26.14
C MET A 1 44.57 -4.58 26.70
N ASP A 2 44.23 -3.65 25.82
CA ASP A 2 43.52 -2.44 26.24
C ASP A 2 42.04 -2.78 26.37
N LEU A 3 41.54 -2.66 27.59
CA LEU A 3 40.13 -2.79 27.93
C LEU A 3 39.38 -1.69 27.19
N LEU A 4 38.62 -2.09 26.17
CA LEU A 4 37.64 -1.25 25.49
C LEU A 4 36.63 -0.73 26.52
N ARG A 5 36.70 0.57 26.80
CA ARG A 5 35.74 1.27 27.65
C ARG A 5 34.53 1.64 26.77
N LEU A 6 33.40 0.97 27.00
CA LEU A 6 32.13 1.08 26.25
C LEU A 6 31.31 2.34 26.63
N ASP A 7 31.96 3.45 26.96
CA ASP A 7 31.32 4.57 27.66
C ASP A 7 31.15 5.82 26.77
N LYS A 8 31.31 5.72 25.45
CA LYS A 8 31.05 6.83 24.52
C LYS A 8 30.26 6.36 23.31
N TYR A 9 28.94 6.53 23.38
CA TYR A 9 28.17 6.71 22.16
C TYR A 9 28.60 8.03 21.57
N ASN A 10 29.59 8.04 20.67
CA ASN A 10 29.68 9.19 19.77
C ASN A 10 28.41 9.13 18.91
N PRO A 11 27.50 10.13 18.98
CA PRO A 11 26.34 10.13 18.10
C PRO A 11 26.86 10.02 16.68
N LEU A 12 26.47 8.96 15.98
CA LEU A 12 26.73 8.85 14.56
C LEU A 12 26.10 10.07 13.91
N PRO A 13 26.87 10.89 13.18
CA PRO A 13 26.25 11.80 12.24
C PRO A 13 25.40 10.96 11.29
N TRP A 14 24.38 11.57 10.70
CA TRP A 14 23.55 10.92 9.68
C TRP A 14 24.45 10.30 8.61
N GLU A 15 24.65 8.98 8.67
CA GLU A 15 25.61 8.25 7.87
C GLU A 15 24.86 7.53 6.75
N LYS A 16 25.07 7.99 5.52
CA LYS A 16 24.52 7.33 4.34
C LYS A 16 25.30 6.05 4.05
N LYS A 17 24.63 4.91 4.11
CA LYS A 17 25.21 3.61 3.76
C LYS A 17 25.24 3.44 2.23
N ALA A 18 26.03 2.48 1.78
CA ALA A 18 26.22 2.19 0.34
C ALA A 18 24.92 1.80 -0.38
N ASP A 19 23.91 1.34 0.36
CA ASP A 19 22.57 1.00 -0.15
C ASP A 19 21.61 2.19 -0.19
N GLY A 20 22.09 3.40 0.12
CA GLY A 20 21.32 4.64 0.07
C GLY A 20 20.54 4.96 1.35
N ARG A 21 20.50 4.06 2.33
CA ARG A 21 19.79 4.27 3.62
C ARG A 21 20.63 5.09 4.58
N TYR A 22 19.98 5.76 5.52
CA TYR A 22 20.65 6.51 6.58
C TYR A 22 20.63 5.74 7.90
N TRP A 23 21.79 5.68 8.55
CA TRP A 23 21.96 5.20 9.92
C TRP A 23 22.33 6.39 10.81
N THR A 24 21.72 6.49 11.98
CA THR A 24 21.98 7.58 12.92
C THR A 24 21.59 7.18 14.34
N TYR A 25 21.90 8.06 15.29
CA TYR A 25 21.37 8.00 16.65
C TYR A 25 20.43 9.16 16.89
N ILE A 26 19.23 8.86 17.39
CA ILE A 26 18.20 9.84 17.71
C ILE A 26 18.11 10.03 19.22
N THR A 27 18.19 11.29 19.66
CA THR A 27 17.87 11.66 21.05
C THR A 27 16.36 11.70 21.25
N LEU A 28 15.84 10.86 22.15
CA LEU A 28 14.42 10.74 22.48
C LEU A 28 14.02 11.61 23.68
N GLY A 29 14.98 12.15 24.42
CA GLY A 29 14.74 13.07 25.52
C GLY A 29 16.01 13.33 26.32
N GLU A 30 15.96 14.35 27.17
CA GLU A 30 17.06 14.76 28.04
C GLU A 30 16.50 15.14 29.41
N VAL A 31 17.14 14.65 30.46
CA VAL A 31 16.76 14.93 31.84
C VAL A 31 16.92 16.41 32.13
N GLY A 32 15.88 16.98 32.75
CA GLY A 32 15.88 18.37 33.21
C GLY A 32 15.76 19.40 32.10
N HIS A 33 15.71 18.98 30.83
CA HIS A 33 15.58 19.90 29.72
C HIS A 33 14.20 20.59 29.74
N PRO A 34 14.12 21.94 29.79
CA PRO A 34 12.86 22.65 29.89
C PRO A 34 12.12 22.73 28.55
N LEU A 35 10.90 22.22 28.55
CA LEU A 35 9.95 22.26 27.44
C LEU A 35 8.94 23.37 27.71
N THR A 36 9.02 24.46 26.96
CA THR A 36 8.16 25.62 27.14
C THR A 36 6.97 25.57 26.19
N TYR A 37 5.77 25.70 26.75
CA TYR A 37 4.50 25.75 26.04
C TYR A 37 3.85 27.10 26.22
N LEU A 38 3.37 27.64 25.11
CA LEU A 38 2.54 28.83 25.08
C LEU A 38 1.13 28.43 24.66
N PHE A 39 0.13 28.86 25.40
CA PHE A 39 -1.27 28.61 25.08
C PHE A 39 -2.09 29.84 25.45
N SER A 40 -3.15 30.11 24.68
CA SER A 40 -4.06 31.21 24.98
C SER A 40 -5.16 30.73 25.91
N ASP A 41 -5.44 31.47 26.97
CA ASP A 41 -6.62 31.24 27.78
C ASP A 41 -7.90 31.63 27.01
N LYS A 42 -9.08 31.34 27.59
CA LYS A 42 -10.38 31.67 26.99
C LYS A 42 -10.61 33.17 26.78
N ARG A 43 -9.74 34.03 27.32
CA ARG A 43 -9.79 35.49 27.22
C ARG A 43 -8.74 36.02 26.23
N GLY A 44 -7.97 35.13 25.58
CA GLY A 44 -6.92 35.48 24.63
C GLY A 44 -5.58 35.84 25.28
N ASN A 45 -5.42 35.68 26.60
CA ASN A 45 -4.12 35.94 27.23
C ASN A 45 -3.18 34.76 26.99
N THR A 46 -1.95 35.05 26.56
CA THR A 46 -0.90 34.04 26.45
C THR A 46 -0.44 33.61 27.84
N GLN A 47 -0.58 32.32 28.12
CA GLN A 47 -0.05 31.64 29.29
C GLN A 47 1.19 30.84 28.90
N LYS A 48 2.13 30.71 29.85
CA LYS A 48 3.35 29.93 29.69
C LYS A 48 3.33 28.77 30.67
N ARG A 49 3.59 27.55 30.17
CA ARG A 49 3.84 26.36 30.99
C ARG A 49 5.22 25.81 30.66
N VAL A 50 5.98 25.43 31.68
CA VAL A 50 7.26 24.75 31.49
C VAL A 50 7.11 23.33 32.01
N GLU A 51 7.48 22.35 31.20
CA GLU A 51 7.53 20.95 31.58
C GLU A 51 8.98 20.45 31.50
N VAL A 52 9.36 19.55 32.40
CA VAL A 52 10.65 18.86 32.40
C VAL A 52 10.43 17.37 32.56
N VAL A 53 11.40 16.56 32.15
CA VAL A 53 11.41 15.13 32.47
C VAL A 53 12.53 14.88 33.47
N SER A 54 12.23 14.24 34.60
CA SER A 54 13.25 13.81 35.56
C SER A 54 13.97 12.56 35.06
N GLU A 55 15.06 12.17 35.72
CA GLU A 55 15.73 10.90 35.42
C GLU A 55 14.78 9.71 35.59
N GLY A 56 13.99 9.70 36.67
CA GLY A 56 12.98 8.68 36.90
C GLY A 56 11.83 8.73 35.89
N GLY A 57 11.49 9.90 35.35
CA GLY A 57 10.48 10.04 34.30
C GLY A 57 10.96 9.61 32.91
N LEU A 58 12.24 9.78 32.61
CA LEU A 58 12.83 9.49 31.29
C LEU A 58 13.30 8.04 31.16
N PHE A 59 13.94 7.50 32.20
CA PHE A 59 14.57 6.18 32.19
C PHE A 59 13.77 5.12 32.96
N ASN A 60 12.44 5.23 32.96
CA ASN A 60 11.54 4.21 33.54
C ASN A 60 11.23 3.08 32.56
N ASP A 61 10.23 2.25 32.90
CA ASP A 61 9.78 1.13 32.08
C ASP A 61 9.33 1.52 30.65
N SER A 62 9.01 2.79 30.39
CA SER A 62 8.67 3.27 29.05
C SER A 62 9.80 3.04 28.04
N VAL A 63 11.06 3.00 28.46
CA VAL A 63 12.20 2.75 27.58
C VAL A 63 12.09 1.41 26.84
N LYS A 64 11.42 0.41 27.44
CA LYS A 64 11.19 -0.91 26.81
C LYS A 64 10.36 -0.82 25.53
N SER A 65 9.53 0.22 25.41
CA SER A 65 8.69 0.45 24.22
C SER A 65 9.43 1.09 23.05
N VAL A 66 10.69 1.52 23.22
CA VAL A 66 11.47 2.22 22.19
C VAL A 66 11.92 1.30 21.05
N VAL A 67 12.16 0.03 21.35
CA VAL A 67 12.69 -0.93 20.38
C VAL A 67 11.69 -1.17 19.25
N GLY A 68 12.12 -0.95 18.01
CA GLY A 68 11.30 -1.19 16.83
C GLY A 68 10.24 -0.13 16.55
N LEU A 69 10.27 1.01 17.26
CA LEU A 69 9.31 2.09 17.02
C LEU A 69 9.39 2.60 15.59
N PRO A 70 8.25 2.96 14.98
CA PRO A 70 8.24 3.55 13.66
C PRO A 70 8.83 4.95 13.70
N ILE A 71 9.66 5.26 12.70
CA ILE A 71 10.04 6.62 12.36
C ILE A 71 9.09 7.11 11.27
N LEU A 72 8.57 8.32 11.43
CA LEU A 72 7.57 8.97 10.58
C LEU A 72 8.13 10.27 10.01
N LEU A 73 7.72 10.68 8.80
CA LEU A 73 8.11 11.99 8.23
C LEU A 73 7.73 13.16 9.13
N THR A 74 6.57 13.04 9.79
CA THR A 74 6.03 14.05 10.70
C THR A 74 5.15 13.38 11.74
N HIS A 75 4.72 14.12 12.76
CA HIS A 75 3.74 13.64 13.72
C HIS A 75 2.38 13.42 13.04
N PRO A 76 1.68 12.31 13.33
CA PRO A 76 0.35 12.07 12.79
C PRO A 76 -0.65 13.04 13.41
N LYS A 77 -1.64 13.49 12.63
CA LYS A 77 -2.70 14.41 13.11
C LYS A 77 -3.50 13.83 14.28
N SER A 78 -3.64 12.50 14.32
CA SER A 78 -4.27 11.74 15.40
C SER A 78 -3.43 11.68 16.69
N ARG A 79 -2.20 12.18 16.67
CA ARG A 79 -1.18 12.11 17.74
C ARG A 79 -0.70 10.71 18.10
N ARG A 80 -1.25 9.68 17.46
CA ARG A 80 -0.89 8.27 17.64
C ARG A 80 -0.61 7.63 16.30
N TYR A 81 0.42 6.81 16.26
CA TYR A 81 0.74 6.04 15.09
C TYR A 81 -0.36 5.01 14.81
N ASN A 82 -0.85 5.00 13.58
CA ASN A 82 -2.02 4.23 13.16
C ASN A 82 -1.68 3.10 12.19
N LEU A 83 -0.55 2.42 12.41
CA LEU A 83 -0.05 1.34 11.55
C LEU A 83 0.17 1.79 10.10
N ASN A 84 0.70 3.01 9.94
CA ASN A 84 1.02 3.62 8.64
C ASN A 84 -0.19 3.86 7.72
N ARG A 85 -1.41 3.96 8.24
CA ARG A 85 -2.57 4.34 7.40
C ARG A 85 -2.40 5.72 6.78
N ASP A 86 -1.67 6.61 7.45
CA ASP A 86 -1.37 7.96 6.96
C ASP A 86 -0.17 8.00 5.98
N GLY A 87 0.46 6.85 5.69
CA GLY A 87 1.61 6.77 4.79
C GLY A 87 2.88 7.49 5.29
N LEU A 88 2.95 7.81 6.58
CA LEU A 88 4.03 8.63 7.16
C LEU A 88 5.29 7.85 7.51
N LYS A 89 5.24 6.52 7.65
CA LYS A 89 6.39 5.71 8.07
C LYS A 89 7.52 5.76 7.05
N VAL A 90 8.74 6.00 7.54
CA VAL A 90 9.97 6.13 6.76
C VAL A 90 11.17 5.38 7.32
N GLY A 91 11.00 4.70 8.45
CA GLY A 91 12.06 3.97 9.09
C GLY A 91 11.63 3.36 10.41
N HIS A 92 12.61 2.96 11.20
CA HIS A 92 12.40 2.40 12.52
C HIS A 92 13.60 2.63 13.44
N LEU A 93 13.33 2.70 14.75
CA LEU A 93 14.36 2.57 15.77
C LEU A 93 14.81 1.11 15.87
N LEU A 94 16.10 0.91 16.09
CA LEU A 94 16.70 -0.41 16.31
C LEU A 94 16.63 -0.79 17.80
N GLY A 95 17.13 -1.98 18.13
CA GLY A 95 17.13 -2.50 19.50
C GLY A 95 18.13 -1.83 20.44
N THR A 96 19.06 -1.05 19.89
CA THR A 96 20.14 -0.42 20.64
C THR A 96 19.67 0.88 21.27
N ILE A 97 19.62 0.91 22.60
CA ILE A 97 19.28 2.10 23.40
C ILE A 97 20.48 2.49 24.26
N GLY A 98 20.88 3.75 24.19
CA GLY A 98 21.97 4.33 24.95
C GLY A 98 21.48 5.38 25.94
N ARG A 99 22.30 5.60 26.97
CA ARG A 99 22.16 6.72 27.91
C ARG A 99 23.47 7.49 27.94
N GLU A 100 23.41 8.80 27.71
CA GLU A 100 24.59 9.66 27.67
C GLU A 100 24.24 11.04 28.21
N ASP A 101 24.95 11.55 29.22
CA ASP A 101 24.76 12.91 29.77
C ASP A 101 23.29 13.29 30.05
N GLY A 102 22.52 12.34 30.58
CA GLY A 102 21.08 12.53 30.87
C GLY A 102 20.18 12.41 29.64
N LYS A 103 20.71 12.08 28.47
CA LYS A 103 19.97 11.84 27.23
C LYS A 103 19.62 10.38 27.07
N LEU A 104 18.41 10.11 26.59
CA LEU A 104 18.00 8.81 26.07
C LEU A 104 18.22 8.81 24.57
N ILE A 105 19.05 7.90 24.08
CA ILE A 105 19.45 7.84 22.67
C ILE A 105 19.06 6.47 22.11
N ALA A 106 18.55 6.43 20.89
CA ALA A 106 18.23 5.17 20.20
C ALA A 106 18.86 5.15 18.81
N GLU A 107 19.39 4.00 18.42
CA GLU A 107 19.86 3.79 17.05
C GLU A 107 18.67 3.75 16.08
N ALA A 108 18.84 4.30 14.89
CA ALA A 108 17.77 4.50 13.93
C ALA A 108 18.23 4.19 12.50
N ILE A 109 17.33 3.57 11.72
CA ILE A 109 17.47 3.42 10.27
C ILE A 109 16.33 4.14 9.58
N VAL A 110 16.67 4.97 8.60
CA VAL A 110 15.75 5.63 7.68
C VAL A 110 16.00 5.09 6.27
N ASP A 111 14.97 4.49 5.68
CA ASP A 111 15.08 3.72 4.43
C ASP A 111 14.05 4.12 3.36
N ASP A 112 13.20 5.11 3.63
CA ASP A 112 12.27 5.66 2.64
C ASP A 112 12.87 6.85 1.89
N TYR A 113 12.71 6.84 0.56
CA TYR A 113 13.30 7.83 -0.34
C TYR A 113 12.91 9.28 0.01
N ARG A 114 11.69 9.52 0.51
CA ARG A 114 11.18 10.85 0.86
C ARG A 114 11.99 11.45 2.00
N ALA A 115 12.30 10.62 3.00
CA ALA A 115 13.10 11.03 4.14
C ALA A 115 14.58 11.16 3.76
N VAL A 116 15.10 10.23 2.95
CA VAL A 116 16.48 10.29 2.44
C VAL A 116 16.74 11.59 1.69
N GLU A 117 15.82 12.02 0.82
CA GLU A 117 15.93 13.27 0.05
C GLU A 117 15.99 14.50 0.98
N ILE A 118 15.16 14.53 2.04
CA ILE A 118 15.18 15.61 3.04
C ILE A 118 16.52 15.64 3.78
N ILE A 119 17.03 14.47 4.19
CA ILE A 119 18.32 14.36 4.88
C ILE A 119 19.45 14.83 3.97
N ASP A 120 19.50 14.33 2.73
CA ASP A 120 20.50 14.71 1.73
C ASP A 120 20.55 16.23 1.56
N ARG A 121 19.39 16.86 1.37
CA ARG A 121 19.27 18.31 1.21
C ARG A 121 19.77 19.06 2.45
N LEU A 122 19.35 18.66 3.64
CA LEU A 122 19.76 19.32 4.89
C LEU A 122 21.28 19.22 5.10
N LEU A 123 21.85 18.03 4.91
CA LEU A 123 23.29 17.81 5.05
C LEU A 123 24.10 18.59 4.01
N ALA A 124 23.61 18.68 2.76
CA ALA A 124 24.23 19.50 1.72
C ALA A 124 24.24 21.01 2.07
N GLU A 125 23.21 21.48 2.78
CA GLU A 125 23.13 22.84 3.32
C GLU A 125 23.95 23.04 4.61
N GLY A 126 24.67 22.03 5.09
CA GLY A 126 25.40 22.07 6.37
C GLY A 126 24.49 22.09 7.60
N LYS A 127 23.23 21.66 7.45
CA LYS A 127 22.24 21.57 8.52
C LYS A 127 22.09 20.11 8.97
N THR A 128 21.89 19.92 10.28
CA THR A 128 21.61 18.60 10.84
C THR A 128 20.10 18.37 10.92
N PRO A 129 19.58 17.26 10.35
CA PRO A 129 18.19 16.88 10.56
C PRO A 129 17.88 16.63 12.03
N GLU A 130 16.70 17.08 12.45
CA GLU A 130 16.20 16.92 13.80
C GLU A 130 15.25 15.74 13.92
N ALA A 131 14.98 15.34 15.16
CA ALA A 131 14.07 14.27 15.48
C ALA A 131 13.22 14.61 16.71
N SER A 132 12.09 13.93 16.82
CA SER A 132 11.09 14.21 17.85
C SER A 132 10.35 12.95 18.26
N SER A 133 10.38 12.60 19.55
CA SER A 133 9.65 11.43 20.05
C SER A 133 8.19 11.75 20.39
N GLY A 134 7.26 10.96 19.87
CA GLY A 134 5.89 10.85 20.35
C GLY A 134 5.79 9.78 21.45
N TYR A 135 5.13 10.12 22.56
CA TYR A 135 4.94 9.23 23.70
C TYR A 135 3.64 9.55 24.43
N LEU A 136 3.17 8.55 25.17
CA LEU A 136 2.07 8.62 26.13
C LEU A 136 2.63 9.07 27.48
N LEU A 137 1.95 10.04 28.08
CA LEU A 137 2.22 10.48 29.44
C LEU A 137 1.37 9.64 30.39
N SER A 138 2.01 9.02 31.38
CA SER A 138 1.31 8.39 32.50
C SER A 138 0.77 9.47 33.44
N GLU A 139 1.58 10.49 33.70
CA GLU A 139 1.26 11.55 34.64
C GLU A 139 1.98 12.84 34.23
N LEU A 140 1.32 13.96 34.48
CA LEU A 140 1.91 15.29 34.42
C LEU A 140 1.72 15.95 35.78
N ARG A 141 2.80 16.05 36.56
CA ARG A 141 2.75 16.48 37.96
C ARG A 141 3.30 17.89 38.12
N GLU A 142 2.51 18.81 38.64
CA GLU A 142 3.01 20.14 38.99
C GLU A 142 3.91 20.06 40.23
N ARG A 143 5.10 20.68 40.16
CA ARG A 143 6.05 20.79 41.27
C ARG A 143 5.82 22.09 42.04
N GLU A 144 6.44 22.19 43.22
CA GLU A 144 6.37 23.38 44.09
C GLU A 144 6.88 24.67 43.42
N ASP A 145 7.77 24.55 42.43
CA ASP A 145 8.34 25.66 41.66
C ASP A 145 7.47 26.08 40.46
N GLY A 146 6.29 25.49 40.29
CA GLY A 146 5.39 25.75 39.15
C GLY A 146 5.84 25.12 37.84
N ILE A 147 6.90 24.30 37.85
CA ILE A 147 7.33 23.49 36.71
C ILE A 147 6.60 22.16 36.74
N PHE A 148 6.14 21.70 35.59
CA PHE A 148 5.47 20.41 35.47
C PHE A 148 6.49 19.31 35.18
N GLU A 149 6.37 18.18 35.86
CA GLU A 149 7.17 16.99 35.62
C GLU A 149 6.38 16.00 34.76
N GLN A 150 6.98 15.59 33.64
CA GLN A 150 6.47 14.55 32.78
C GLN A 150 6.91 13.16 33.27
N ILE A 151 5.95 12.27 33.49
CA ILE A 151 6.21 10.84 33.70
C ILE A 151 5.72 10.08 32.47
N ARG A 152 6.66 9.48 31.73
CA ARG A 152 6.36 8.79 30.46
C ARG A 152 5.83 7.39 30.74
N GLU A 153 4.79 6.97 30.01
CA GLU A 153 4.21 5.63 30.09
C GLU A 153 4.82 4.72 29.02
N ALA A 154 4.69 5.12 27.75
CA ALA A 154 5.18 4.37 26.60
C ALA A 154 5.45 5.32 25.42
N TYR A 155 6.46 5.01 24.63
CA TYR A 155 6.72 5.67 23.36
C TYR A 155 5.85 5.06 22.25
N ASP A 156 5.47 5.90 21.29
CA ASP A 156 4.52 5.53 20.23
C ASP A 156 5.15 5.63 18.84
N HIS A 157 5.93 6.68 18.59
CA HIS A 157 6.66 6.89 17.33
C HIS A 157 7.77 7.92 17.48
N VAL A 158 8.58 8.08 16.43
CA VAL A 158 9.51 9.20 16.27
C VAL A 158 9.19 9.92 14.96
N ALA A 159 9.14 11.26 14.96
CA ALA A 159 9.12 12.05 13.74
C ALA A 159 10.55 12.45 13.37
N ALA A 160 11.02 12.02 12.20
CA ALA A 160 12.31 12.36 11.60
C ALA A 160 12.31 11.98 10.10
N PRO A 161 13.03 12.71 9.23
CA PRO A 161 13.86 13.90 9.50
C PRO A 161 13.01 15.18 9.58
N LEU A 162 13.22 15.97 10.64
CA LEU A 162 12.61 17.28 10.82
C LEU A 162 13.60 18.39 10.44
N LEU A 163 13.09 19.54 10.00
CA LEU A 163 13.91 20.72 9.72
C LEU A 163 14.47 21.31 11.03
N PRO A 164 15.57 22.08 10.99
CA PRO A 164 16.06 22.77 12.16
C PRO A 164 15.00 23.63 12.86
N GLY A 165 14.82 23.45 14.16
CA GLY A 165 13.81 24.08 15.00
C GLY A 165 12.43 23.41 15.00
N GLN A 166 12.23 22.30 14.28
CA GLN A 166 10.96 21.56 14.25
C GLN A 166 10.94 20.35 15.18
N GLY A 167 12.09 19.78 15.51
CA GLY A 167 12.16 18.75 16.52
C GLY A 167 11.53 19.27 17.80
N ARG A 168 10.90 18.39 18.58
CA ARG A 168 10.59 18.62 20.00
C ARG A 168 11.81 19.03 20.82
N GLY A 169 12.96 18.96 20.14
CA GLY A 169 14.24 19.38 20.55
C GLY A 169 14.90 20.67 20.00
N GLY A 170 14.56 21.20 18.84
CA GLY A 170 15.63 21.88 18.11
C GLY A 170 16.93 21.03 18.07
N GLN A 171 18.10 21.66 17.99
CA GLN A 171 19.39 20.94 18.03
C GLN A 171 19.83 20.47 19.44
N ASN A 172 19.18 20.91 20.54
CA ASN A 172 19.58 20.65 21.95
C ASN A 172 18.41 20.58 22.96
N LEU A 173 17.26 20.12 22.49
CA LEU A 173 15.93 20.07 23.11
C LEU A 173 15.04 21.41 23.10
N THR A 174 13.76 21.47 22.60
CA THR A 174 12.83 22.64 22.42
C THR A 174 11.53 22.18 21.71
N LEU A 175 10.39 22.14 22.40
CA LEU A 175 9.11 21.59 21.93
C LEU A 175 8.13 22.62 21.35
N ARG A 176 7.45 22.28 20.24
CA ARG A 176 6.15 22.85 19.84
C ARG A 176 5.10 21.74 19.80
N PHE A 177 3.92 22.00 20.34
CA PHE A 177 2.76 21.14 20.10
C PHE A 177 2.07 21.60 18.83
N ASP A 178 1.92 20.66 17.90
CA ASP A 178 0.97 20.76 16.81
C ASP A 178 -0.45 20.82 17.42
N THR A 179 -0.97 22.03 17.54
CA THR A 179 -2.37 22.30 17.82
C THR A 179 -2.78 23.48 16.95
N GLY A 180 -3.81 23.28 16.13
CA GLY A 180 -4.64 24.36 15.60
C GLY A 180 -5.40 25.14 16.70
N ASP A 181 -4.78 25.36 17.86
CA ASP A 181 -5.27 26.14 19.00
C ASP A 181 -4.13 26.76 19.85
N ALA A 182 -2.85 26.51 19.53
CA ALA A 182 -1.75 27.25 20.13
C ALA A 182 -1.37 28.41 19.20
N VAL A 183 -1.97 29.58 19.43
CA VAL A 183 -1.47 30.83 18.85
C VAL A 183 -0.15 31.16 19.55
N VAL A 184 0.94 30.59 19.04
CA VAL A 184 2.14 31.38 18.89
C VAL A 184 1.93 32.15 17.60
N GLU A 185 2.25 33.43 17.56
CA GLU A 185 2.57 34.09 16.30
C GLU A 185 4.05 33.78 15.99
N PRO A 186 4.40 32.65 15.34
CA PRO A 186 5.56 32.71 14.46
C PRO A 186 5.16 33.61 13.28
N LEU A 187 6.14 34.16 12.60
CA LEU A 187 6.01 34.86 11.32
C LEU A 187 5.38 33.98 10.21
N TYR A 188 4.16 33.48 10.41
CA TYR A 188 3.36 32.65 9.52
C TYR A 188 2.17 33.41 8.94
N TRP A 189 1.97 34.68 9.32
CA TRP A 189 1.06 35.56 8.58
C TRP A 189 1.61 35.98 7.21
N LEU A 190 2.85 35.59 6.86
CA LEU A 190 3.46 35.89 5.57
C LEU A 190 3.11 34.89 4.45
N PHE A 191 2.51 33.74 4.77
CA PHE A 191 2.21 32.68 3.78
C PHE A 191 0.87 31.96 4.06
N ASP A 192 -0.12 32.67 4.61
CA ASP A 192 -1.50 32.17 4.68
C ASP A 192 -2.17 32.35 3.31
N THR A 193 -2.11 31.32 2.47
CA THR A 193 -2.69 31.30 1.12
C THR A 193 -4.21 31.08 1.11
N ASP A 194 -4.84 30.85 2.27
CA ASP A 194 -6.26 30.47 2.34
C ASP A 194 -7.18 31.60 2.85
N ARG A 195 -6.64 32.78 3.18
CA ARG A 195 -7.45 33.94 3.58
C ARG A 195 -7.83 34.83 2.41
N LYS A 196 -8.97 34.51 1.82
CA LYS A 196 -9.69 35.32 0.81
C LYS A 196 -10.42 36.56 1.39
N GLU A 197 -9.90 37.25 2.40
CA GLU A 197 -10.52 38.49 2.88
C GLU A 197 -9.53 39.59 3.29
N GLU A 198 -9.78 40.76 2.71
CA GLU A 198 -9.13 42.06 2.87
C GLU A 198 -8.96 42.50 4.34
N LYS A 199 -7.77 42.33 4.94
CA LYS A 199 -7.30 43.21 6.02
C LYS A 199 -5.79 43.40 5.95
N THR A 200 -5.37 44.51 5.32
CA THR A 200 -4.06 45.12 5.54
C THR A 200 -3.84 45.35 7.03
N THR A 201 -3.05 44.49 7.66
CA THR A 201 -2.68 44.62 9.07
C THR A 201 -1.24 45.12 9.13
N PHE A 202 -1.07 46.37 9.58
CA PHE A 202 0.23 47.00 9.77
C PHE A 202 1.03 46.22 10.82
N VAL A 203 2.28 45.87 10.48
CA VAL A 203 3.25 45.27 11.41
C VAL A 203 3.49 46.27 12.55
N SER A 204 3.19 45.88 13.78
CA SER A 204 3.37 46.74 14.94
C SER A 204 4.85 46.97 15.24
N ASP A 205 5.20 48.24 15.49
CA ASP A 205 6.54 48.72 15.82
C ASP A 205 7.17 47.92 16.97
N LEU A 206 8.43 47.48 16.79
CA LEU A 206 9.25 46.98 17.89
C LEU A 206 9.71 48.19 18.74
N ILE A 207 9.14 48.35 19.93
CA ILE A 207 9.53 49.37 20.90
C ILE A 207 10.54 48.75 21.88
N VAL A 208 11.77 49.26 21.88
CA VAL A 208 12.80 48.88 22.84
C VAL A 208 13.00 50.04 23.82
N ARG A 209 12.95 49.75 25.13
CA ARG A 209 13.31 50.70 26.18
C ARG A 209 14.79 50.64 26.46
N ILE A 210 15.49 51.75 26.24
CA ILE A 210 16.86 51.96 26.68
C ILE A 210 16.89 53.30 27.41
N ASP A 211 17.39 53.31 28.65
CA ASP A 211 17.52 54.50 29.52
C ASP A 211 16.22 55.33 29.67
N GLU A 212 15.13 54.65 30.05
CA GLU A 212 13.81 55.24 30.35
C GLU A 212 13.13 55.99 29.18
N LYS A 213 13.67 55.89 27.95
CA LYS A 213 13.02 56.38 26.74
C LYS A 213 12.62 55.25 25.82
N ASP A 214 11.39 55.30 25.34
CA ASP A 214 10.88 54.39 24.31
C ASP A 214 11.49 54.78 22.96
N GLN A 215 12.34 53.94 22.39
CA GLN A 215 12.81 54.10 21.01
C GLN A 215 12.07 53.11 20.10
N ARG A 216 11.40 53.66 19.06
CA ARG A 216 10.80 52.88 17.97
C ARG A 216 11.89 52.53 16.96
N ILE A 217 12.22 51.26 16.83
CA ILE A 217 13.08 50.79 15.74
C ILE A 217 12.15 50.47 14.57
N LEU A 218 11.92 51.47 13.71
CA LEU A 218 11.37 51.23 12.38
C LEU A 218 12.39 50.37 11.63
N LYS A 219 12.08 49.09 11.43
CA LYS A 219 12.83 48.28 10.49
C LYS A 219 12.37 48.70 9.10
N ASP A 220 13.05 49.67 8.50
CA ASP A 220 12.96 49.90 7.06
C ASP A 220 13.33 48.59 6.38
N VAL A 221 12.32 47.84 5.95
CA VAL A 221 12.52 46.67 5.10
C VAL A 221 13.13 47.23 3.82
N ASN A 222 14.42 46.93 3.59
CA ASN A 222 15.17 47.32 2.40
C ASN A 222 14.28 47.08 1.17
N ASP A 223 14.18 48.06 0.27
CA ASP A 223 13.35 47.98 -0.93
C ASP A 223 13.72 46.75 -1.79
N ASP A 224 14.99 46.31 -1.76
CA ASP A 224 15.44 45.05 -2.37
C ASP A 224 14.68 43.82 -1.83
N VAL A 225 14.32 43.81 -0.54
CA VAL A 225 13.56 42.73 0.10
C VAL A 225 12.10 42.80 -0.29
N LYS A 226 11.53 43.99 -0.47
CA LYS A 226 10.15 44.15 -0.97
C LYS A 226 10.04 43.64 -2.41
N ASP A 227 10.98 44.04 -3.26
CA ASP A 227 11.03 43.61 -4.66
C ASP A 227 11.20 42.10 -4.77
N ALA A 228 12.05 41.50 -3.94
CA ALA A 228 12.22 40.05 -3.87
C ALA A 228 10.93 39.33 -3.43
N ILE A 229 10.19 39.88 -2.46
CA ILE A 229 8.91 39.32 -2.02
C ILE A 229 7.88 39.39 -3.14
N THR A 230 7.75 40.54 -3.82
CA THR A 230 6.82 40.70 -4.95
C THR A 230 7.17 39.76 -6.11
N ALA A 231 8.46 39.59 -6.42
CA ALA A 231 8.90 38.64 -7.44
C ALA A 231 8.58 37.19 -7.06
N LEU A 232 8.74 36.81 -5.78
CA LEU A 232 8.37 35.48 -5.29
C LEU A 232 6.86 35.25 -5.33
N GLN A 233 6.05 36.25 -4.97
CA GLN A 233 4.59 36.18 -5.06
C GLN A 233 4.14 35.95 -6.50
N SER A 234 4.66 36.71 -7.47
CA SER A 234 4.34 36.51 -8.89
C SER A 234 4.73 35.12 -9.41
N ARG A 235 5.85 34.56 -8.92
CA ARG A 235 6.26 33.18 -9.26
C ARG A 235 5.33 32.13 -8.65
N ILE A 236 4.88 32.35 -7.42
CA ILE A 236 3.91 31.47 -6.76
C ILE A 236 2.59 31.48 -7.52
N ASP A 237 2.06 32.65 -7.88
CA ASP A 237 0.81 32.76 -8.64
C ASP A 237 0.91 32.04 -10.01
N THR A 238 2.06 32.17 -10.68
CA THR A 238 2.33 31.44 -11.93
C THR A 238 2.33 29.92 -11.70
N LEU A 239 3.01 29.45 -10.66
CA LEU A 239 3.07 28.02 -10.34
C LEU A 239 1.71 27.44 -9.94
N ILE A 240 0.87 28.22 -9.26
CA ILE A 240 -0.51 27.83 -8.94
C ILE A 240 -1.31 27.66 -10.24
N SER A 241 -1.22 28.63 -11.16
CA SER A 241 -1.90 28.55 -12.45
C SER A 241 -1.41 27.36 -13.30
N ASP A 242 -0.11 27.08 -13.30
CA ASP A 242 0.48 25.93 -14.00
C ASP A 242 0.01 24.60 -13.39
N LEU A 243 -0.11 24.53 -12.06
CA LEU A 243 -0.61 23.36 -11.35
C LEU A 243 -2.07 23.08 -11.69
N GLU A 244 -2.93 24.10 -11.64
CA GLU A 244 -4.35 23.99 -12.03
C GLU A 244 -4.49 23.48 -13.48
N GLY A 245 -3.72 24.03 -14.42
CA GLY A 245 -3.72 23.55 -15.81
C GLY A 245 -3.20 22.12 -15.98
N THR A 246 -2.28 21.68 -15.11
CA THR A 246 -1.78 20.30 -15.10
C THR A 246 -2.83 19.33 -14.55
N GLU A 247 -3.57 19.73 -13.51
CA GLU A 247 -4.67 18.94 -12.94
C GLU A 247 -5.79 18.73 -13.96
N GLU A 248 -6.20 19.78 -14.68
CA GLU A 248 -7.17 19.68 -15.79
C GLU A 248 -6.69 18.67 -16.85
N ARG A 249 -5.40 18.72 -17.22
CA ARG A 249 -4.83 17.79 -18.21
C ARG A 249 -4.81 16.35 -17.73
N ILE A 250 -4.62 16.12 -16.43
CA ILE A 250 -4.69 14.78 -15.83
C ILE A 250 -6.12 14.24 -15.91
N GLU A 251 -7.13 15.05 -15.63
CA GLU A 251 -8.55 14.66 -15.71
C GLU A 251 -8.95 14.29 -17.15
N GLU A 252 -8.50 15.08 -18.14
CA GLU A 252 -8.69 14.77 -19.57
C GLU A 252 -8.07 13.41 -19.94
N LEU A 253 -6.82 13.17 -19.53
CA LEU A 253 -6.12 11.92 -19.83
C LEU A 253 -6.73 10.71 -19.12
N GLN A 254 -7.27 10.89 -17.91
CA GLN A 254 -8.01 9.83 -17.22
C GLN A 254 -9.29 9.46 -17.98
N THR A 255 -10.04 10.47 -18.44
CA THR A 255 -11.25 10.26 -19.25
C THR A 255 -10.94 9.56 -20.58
N GLU A 256 -9.85 9.94 -21.25
CA GLU A 256 -9.40 9.29 -22.49
C GLU A 256 -8.99 7.83 -22.23
N LYS A 257 -8.25 7.57 -21.15
CA LYS A 257 -7.84 6.22 -20.74
C LYS A 257 -9.06 5.32 -20.49
N ASP A 258 -10.05 5.78 -19.75
CA ASP A 258 -11.26 5.01 -19.45
C ASP A 258 -12.06 4.70 -20.73
N THR A 259 -12.12 5.68 -21.65
CA THR A 259 -12.74 5.49 -22.97
C THR A 259 -12.01 4.44 -23.80
N LEU A 260 -10.67 4.49 -23.82
CA LEU A 260 -9.85 3.51 -24.55
C LEU A 260 -9.95 2.11 -23.92
N GLN A 261 -9.99 2.01 -22.59
CA GLN A 261 -10.18 0.73 -21.90
C GLN A 261 -11.55 0.12 -22.27
N GLY A 262 -12.63 0.91 -22.25
CA GLY A 262 -13.95 0.42 -22.65
C GLY A 262 -14.01 -0.05 -24.12
N ARG A 263 -13.26 0.61 -25.02
CA ARG A 263 -13.12 0.15 -26.42
C ARG A 263 -12.33 -1.15 -26.54
N LEU A 264 -11.30 -1.34 -25.71
CA LEU A 264 -10.50 -2.56 -25.70
C LEU A 264 -11.33 -3.75 -25.21
N ASP A 265 -12.05 -3.58 -24.09
CA ASP A 265 -12.93 -4.62 -23.55
C ASP A 265 -14.03 -5.02 -24.56
N ALA A 266 -14.59 -4.05 -25.28
CA ALA A 266 -15.54 -4.31 -26.36
C ALA A 266 -14.92 -5.03 -27.58
N ALA A 267 -13.63 -4.81 -27.86
CA ALA A 267 -12.93 -5.52 -28.94
C ALA A 267 -12.59 -6.97 -28.53
N ASP A 268 -12.18 -7.18 -27.28
CA ASP A 268 -11.86 -8.52 -26.76
C ASP A 268 -13.10 -9.42 -26.74
N THR A 269 -14.24 -8.91 -26.28
CA THR A 269 -15.52 -9.65 -26.32
C THR A 269 -15.97 -10.04 -27.74
N ASN A 270 -15.70 -9.21 -28.74
CA ASN A 270 -15.98 -9.55 -30.14
C ASN A 270 -15.03 -10.63 -30.68
N THR A 271 -13.78 -10.65 -30.20
CA THR A 271 -12.78 -11.63 -30.62
C THR A 271 -13.10 -13.02 -30.06
N ASP A 272 -13.53 -13.13 -28.81
CA ASP A 272 -13.97 -14.40 -28.22
C ASP A 272 -15.16 -15.00 -28.98
N SER A 273 -16.10 -14.16 -29.44
CA SER A 273 -17.22 -14.62 -30.27
C SER A 273 -16.81 -15.18 -31.64
N SER A 274 -15.65 -14.79 -32.16
CA SER A 274 -15.13 -15.27 -33.45
C SER A 274 -14.52 -16.68 -33.36
N GLY A 275 -13.88 -17.02 -32.23
CA GLY A 275 -13.36 -18.37 -31.98
C GLY A 275 -14.47 -19.41 -31.81
N ASP A 276 -15.60 -19.03 -31.22
CA ASP A 276 -16.79 -19.88 -31.10
C ASP A 276 -17.44 -20.14 -32.47
N ILE A 277 -17.42 -19.15 -33.37
CA ILE A 277 -17.91 -19.30 -34.74
C ILE A 277 -17.01 -20.25 -35.54
N GLU A 278 -15.69 -20.09 -35.47
CA GLU A 278 -14.74 -20.97 -36.17
C GLU A 278 -14.88 -22.43 -35.71
N THR A 279 -14.97 -22.65 -34.39
CA THR A 279 -15.18 -23.98 -33.80
C THR A 279 -16.51 -24.59 -34.25
N ALA A 280 -17.60 -23.81 -34.25
CA ALA A 280 -18.91 -24.28 -34.69
C ALA A 280 -18.95 -24.60 -36.20
N VAL A 281 -18.25 -23.82 -37.03
CA VAL A 281 -18.13 -24.07 -38.47
C VAL A 281 -17.31 -25.32 -38.73
N GLN A 282 -16.17 -25.48 -38.06
CA GLN A 282 -15.32 -26.67 -38.19
C GLN A 282 -16.07 -27.94 -37.81
N ALA A 283 -16.80 -27.95 -36.68
CA ALA A 283 -17.59 -29.11 -36.26
C ALA A 283 -18.68 -29.51 -37.27
N ARG A 284 -19.31 -28.54 -37.96
CA ARG A 284 -20.26 -28.82 -39.03
C ARG A 284 -19.57 -29.39 -40.26
N PHE A 285 -18.41 -28.84 -40.62
CA PHE A 285 -17.62 -29.31 -41.75
C PHE A 285 -17.15 -30.76 -41.54
N ASP A 286 -16.67 -31.09 -40.34
CA ASP A 286 -16.26 -32.44 -39.97
C ASP A 286 -17.43 -33.43 -40.04
N ALA A 287 -18.61 -33.05 -39.53
CA ALA A 287 -19.81 -33.88 -39.62
C ALA A 287 -20.24 -34.15 -41.07
N TRP A 288 -20.15 -33.16 -41.95
CA TRP A 288 -20.43 -33.34 -43.38
C TRP A 288 -19.39 -34.23 -44.06
N ASN A 289 -18.10 -34.05 -43.77
CA ASN A 289 -17.02 -34.91 -44.29
C ASN A 289 -17.16 -36.36 -43.85
N GLU A 290 -17.74 -36.59 -42.68
CA GLU A 290 -18.01 -37.93 -42.17
C GLU A 290 -19.22 -38.58 -42.88
N VAL A 291 -20.27 -37.80 -43.12
CA VAL A 291 -21.55 -38.29 -43.66
C VAL A 291 -21.52 -38.49 -45.18
N ILE A 292 -20.87 -37.58 -45.92
CA ILE A 292 -20.85 -37.58 -47.39
C ILE A 292 -20.31 -38.91 -47.97
N PRO A 293 -19.18 -39.47 -47.51
CA PRO A 293 -18.63 -40.73 -48.03
C PRO A 293 -19.54 -41.94 -47.82
N VAL A 294 -20.41 -41.90 -46.80
CA VAL A 294 -21.27 -43.03 -46.40
C VAL A 294 -22.60 -43.02 -47.15
N VAL A 295 -23.22 -41.84 -47.33
CA VAL A 295 -24.56 -41.71 -47.93
C VAL A 295 -24.50 -41.33 -49.41
N GLY A 296 -23.43 -40.66 -49.85
CA GLY A 296 -23.30 -40.07 -51.18
C GLY A 296 -23.80 -38.62 -51.21
N SER A 297 -23.03 -37.73 -51.85
CA SER A 297 -23.35 -36.30 -51.95
C SER A 297 -24.62 -36.01 -52.77
N ASP A 298 -25.01 -36.92 -53.66
CA ASP A 298 -26.20 -36.84 -54.50
C ASP A 298 -27.52 -36.99 -53.72
N LYS A 299 -27.47 -37.58 -52.53
CA LYS A 299 -28.65 -37.86 -51.69
C LYS A 299 -28.77 -36.93 -50.49
N LEU A 300 -27.81 -36.02 -50.30
CA LEU A 300 -27.73 -35.13 -49.17
C LEU A 300 -27.95 -33.68 -49.61
N GLU A 301 -28.88 -33.01 -48.94
CA GLU A 301 -29.00 -31.55 -49.03
C GLU A 301 -28.06 -30.92 -48.02
N ILE A 302 -26.92 -30.41 -48.49
CA ILE A 302 -25.94 -29.72 -47.66
C ILE A 302 -26.51 -28.36 -47.24
N ASP A 303 -26.77 -28.20 -45.94
CA ASP A 303 -27.26 -26.97 -45.33
C ASP A 303 -26.31 -26.57 -44.20
N GLY A 304 -25.71 -25.37 -44.33
CA GLY A 304 -24.79 -24.81 -43.35
C GLY A 304 -25.45 -24.39 -42.03
N LYS A 305 -26.78 -24.41 -41.95
CA LYS A 305 -27.54 -24.08 -40.73
C LYS A 305 -27.77 -25.27 -39.80
N LEU A 306 -27.51 -26.50 -40.26
CA LEU A 306 -27.72 -27.70 -39.45
C LEU A 306 -26.61 -27.88 -38.41
N THR A 307 -26.97 -28.38 -37.23
CA THR A 307 -26.00 -28.80 -36.22
C THR A 307 -25.37 -30.16 -36.61
N PRO A 308 -24.17 -30.50 -36.11
CA PRO A 308 -23.54 -31.81 -36.35
C PRO A 308 -24.47 -33.01 -36.10
N SER A 309 -25.24 -32.97 -35.01
CA SER A 309 -26.23 -33.98 -34.65
C SER A 309 -27.37 -34.08 -35.69
N GLN A 310 -27.87 -32.95 -36.19
CA GLN A 310 -28.91 -32.95 -37.23
C GLN A 310 -28.42 -33.48 -38.57
N ILE A 311 -27.16 -33.20 -38.92
CA ILE A 311 -26.50 -33.73 -40.13
C ILE A 311 -26.46 -35.26 -40.05
N LYS A 312 -25.98 -35.82 -38.93
CA LYS A 312 -25.94 -37.28 -38.69
C LYS A 312 -27.35 -37.90 -38.64
N ALA A 313 -28.33 -37.25 -38.02
CA ALA A 313 -29.70 -37.74 -37.98
C ALA A 313 -30.35 -37.84 -39.37
N LYS A 314 -30.13 -36.82 -40.24
CA LYS A 314 -30.60 -36.87 -41.64
C LYS A 314 -29.95 -38.02 -42.40
N ALA A 315 -28.64 -38.23 -42.20
CA ALA A 315 -27.90 -39.34 -42.81
C ALA A 315 -28.46 -40.70 -42.39
N ILE A 316 -28.71 -40.92 -41.10
CA ILE A 316 -29.30 -42.16 -40.57
C ILE A 316 -30.70 -42.38 -41.17
N LYS A 317 -31.53 -41.33 -41.27
CA LYS A 317 -32.89 -41.44 -41.82
C LYS A 317 -32.90 -41.81 -43.30
N LEU A 318 -31.89 -41.38 -44.08
CA LEU A 318 -31.72 -41.80 -45.47
C LEU A 318 -31.29 -43.27 -45.58
N LEU A 319 -30.44 -43.74 -44.65
CA LEU A 319 -29.99 -45.13 -44.61
C LEU A 319 -31.05 -46.08 -44.01
N ASN A 320 -31.90 -45.59 -43.12
CA ASN A 320 -32.96 -46.36 -42.48
C ASN A 320 -34.24 -45.51 -42.29
N PRO A 321 -35.11 -45.45 -43.32
CA PRO A 321 -36.28 -44.57 -43.32
C PRO A 321 -37.35 -44.85 -42.26
N SER A 322 -37.37 -46.05 -41.67
CA SER A 322 -38.36 -46.44 -40.65
C SER A 322 -37.98 -45.97 -39.23
N LEU A 323 -36.79 -45.41 -39.05
CA LEU A 323 -36.29 -45.00 -37.75
C LEU A 323 -36.80 -43.59 -37.38
N ASN A 324 -37.46 -43.46 -36.23
CA ASN A 324 -37.87 -42.16 -35.69
C ASN A 324 -36.77 -41.59 -34.77
N LEU A 325 -36.17 -40.48 -35.19
CA LEU A 325 -35.11 -39.77 -34.48
C LEU A 325 -35.57 -38.44 -33.86
N ASP A 326 -36.86 -38.12 -33.96
CA ASP A 326 -37.39 -36.86 -33.44
C ASP A 326 -37.31 -36.84 -31.91
N GLY A 327 -36.73 -35.76 -31.36
CA GLY A 327 -36.56 -35.57 -29.92
C GLY A 327 -35.51 -36.46 -29.25
N LYS A 328 -34.66 -37.15 -30.01
CA LYS A 328 -33.55 -37.94 -29.45
C LYS A 328 -32.36 -37.06 -29.07
N SER A 329 -31.63 -37.48 -28.05
CA SER A 329 -30.43 -36.78 -27.59
C SER A 329 -29.29 -36.89 -28.61
N GLU A 330 -28.37 -35.94 -28.59
CA GLU A 330 -27.19 -35.94 -29.48
C GLU A 330 -26.35 -37.21 -29.32
N GLY A 331 -26.12 -37.66 -28.08
CA GLY A 331 -25.39 -38.91 -27.82
C GLY A 331 -26.09 -40.16 -28.36
N TYR A 332 -27.42 -40.17 -28.44
CA TYR A 332 -28.16 -41.28 -29.06
C TYR A 332 -27.99 -41.30 -30.58
N ILE A 333 -28.04 -40.11 -31.21
CA ILE A 333 -27.82 -39.95 -32.65
C ILE A 333 -26.38 -40.32 -33.02
N GLU A 334 -25.40 -39.89 -32.21
CA GLU A 334 -23.99 -40.24 -32.40
C GLU A 334 -23.76 -41.75 -32.33
N GLY A 335 -24.22 -42.41 -31.27
CA GLY A 335 -24.03 -43.87 -31.14
C GLY A 335 -24.71 -44.68 -32.25
N LEU A 336 -25.86 -44.23 -32.76
CA LEU A 336 -26.49 -44.84 -33.93
C LEU A 336 -25.70 -44.60 -35.21
N TRP A 337 -25.16 -43.39 -35.39
CA TRP A 337 -24.34 -43.06 -36.55
C TRP A 337 -23.06 -43.92 -36.58
N GLU A 338 -22.36 -44.07 -35.46
CA GLU A 338 -21.20 -44.95 -35.35
C GLU A 338 -21.55 -46.40 -35.74
N GLY A 339 -22.70 -46.90 -35.27
CA GLY A 339 -23.17 -48.25 -35.59
C GLY A 339 -23.56 -48.47 -37.06
N VAL A 340 -23.82 -47.39 -37.81
CA VAL A 340 -24.23 -47.45 -39.22
C VAL A 340 -23.07 -47.14 -40.16
N ARG A 341 -22.19 -46.19 -39.82
CA ARG A 341 -21.01 -45.83 -40.65
C ARG A 341 -20.04 -47.01 -40.83
N ASP A 342 -19.89 -47.86 -39.80
CA ASP A 342 -18.97 -49.01 -39.82
C ASP A 342 -19.53 -50.25 -40.55
N LYS A 343 -20.81 -50.26 -40.93
CA LYS A 343 -21.38 -51.40 -41.69
C LYS A 343 -20.82 -51.51 -43.12
N GLY A 344 -20.13 -50.48 -43.61
CA GLY A 344 -19.39 -50.51 -44.88
C GLY A 344 -18.03 -51.22 -44.84
N GLN A 345 -17.52 -51.63 -43.66
CA GLN A 345 -16.19 -52.26 -43.52
C GLN A 345 -16.19 -53.58 -42.70
N ARG A 346 -17.29 -54.34 -42.65
CA ARG A 346 -17.24 -55.69 -42.05
C ARG A 346 -16.67 -56.72 -43.03
N LYS A 347 -15.34 -56.86 -43.05
CA LYS A 347 -14.68 -58.13 -43.37
C LYS A 347 -15.10 -59.18 -42.32
N THR A 348 -16.02 -60.05 -42.73
CA THR A 348 -16.26 -61.44 -42.27
C THR A 348 -16.18 -61.76 -40.77
N ASP A 349 -17.33 -62.20 -40.28
CA ASP A 349 -17.59 -62.96 -39.05
C ASP A 349 -16.44 -63.84 -38.54
N ARG A 350 -16.03 -63.63 -37.28
CA ARG A 350 -15.25 -64.63 -36.53
C ARG A 350 -15.48 -64.63 -35.02
N PHE A 351 -16.65 -64.21 -34.55
CA PHE A 351 -16.95 -64.14 -33.11
C PHE A 351 -18.13 -64.98 -32.62
N LEU A 352 -18.80 -65.74 -33.50
CA LEU A 352 -19.95 -66.58 -33.12
C LEU A 352 -19.76 -68.09 -33.32
N GLN A 353 -18.53 -68.56 -33.56
CA GLN A 353 -18.21 -69.99 -33.57
C GLN A 353 -17.06 -70.30 -32.61
N THR A 354 -17.33 -70.24 -31.31
CA THR A 354 -16.79 -71.16 -30.30
C THR A 354 -17.55 -70.94 -29.01
N ALA A 355 -18.72 -71.56 -28.89
CA ALA A 355 -19.15 -72.00 -27.58
C ALA A 355 -18.28 -73.20 -27.19
N PRO A 356 -17.91 -73.34 -25.91
CA PRO A 356 -18.16 -74.58 -25.23
C PRO A 356 -19.37 -74.35 -24.31
N ARG A 357 -20.44 -75.10 -24.58
CA ARG A 357 -21.40 -75.46 -23.56
C ARG A 357 -20.63 -76.10 -22.42
N ASN A 358 -20.77 -75.58 -21.20
CA ASN A 358 -20.52 -76.38 -20.01
C ASN A 358 -21.77 -76.34 -19.14
N ASP A 359 -22.20 -77.56 -18.87
CA ASP A 359 -23.39 -78.01 -18.22
C ASP A 359 -23.34 -77.87 -16.69
N SER A 360 -24.54 -78.01 -16.14
CA SER A 360 -24.90 -78.08 -14.73
C SER A 360 -24.08 -79.07 -13.90
N ASN A 361 -23.28 -78.58 -12.94
CA ASN A 361 -23.40 -78.97 -11.52
C ASN A 361 -22.45 -78.19 -10.58
N GLY A 362 -23.06 -77.48 -9.62
CA GLY A 362 -22.63 -77.45 -8.20
C GLY A 362 -21.35 -76.70 -7.80
N GLY A 363 -21.52 -75.50 -7.23
CA GLY A 363 -20.49 -74.91 -6.36
C GLY A 363 -20.75 -73.47 -5.93
N LYS A 364 -21.53 -73.27 -4.85
CA LYS A 364 -21.76 -71.96 -4.20
C LYS A 364 -20.49 -71.44 -3.50
N ARG A 365 -20.23 -70.13 -3.59
CA ARG A 365 -19.75 -69.22 -2.51
C ARG A 365 -19.74 -67.77 -3.02
N SER A 366 -20.74 -66.99 -2.64
CA SER A 366 -20.81 -66.07 -1.49
C SER A 366 -20.27 -64.66 -1.83
N VAL A 367 -21.22 -63.74 -1.96
CA VAL A 367 -21.06 -62.30 -2.02
C VAL A 367 -20.38 -61.79 -0.74
N VAL A 368 -19.31 -61.00 -0.89
CA VAL A 368 -18.85 -60.06 0.14
C VAL A 368 -18.59 -58.72 -0.54
N VAL A 369 -19.45 -57.76 -0.20
CA VAL A 369 -19.32 -56.32 -0.42
C VAL A 369 -18.27 -55.76 0.56
N SER A 370 -17.64 -54.65 0.18
CA SER A 370 -16.85 -53.71 1.02
C SER A 370 -15.33 -53.85 0.89
N ASN A 371 -14.70 -52.82 0.31
CA ASN A 371 -13.56 -52.10 0.89
C ASN A 371 -13.27 -50.82 0.09
N TYR A 372 -14.10 -49.79 0.33
CA TYR A 372 -13.74 -48.38 0.17
C TYR A 372 -13.31 -47.90 1.55
N GLU A 373 -12.00 -47.90 1.83
CA GLU A 373 -11.32 -47.13 2.90
C GLU A 373 -9.88 -47.65 3.03
N GLY A 374 -8.88 -46.88 2.58
CA GLY A 374 -7.49 -47.29 2.77
C GLY A 374 -6.38 -46.53 2.04
N ALA A 375 -6.68 -45.52 1.22
CA ALA A 375 -5.66 -44.84 0.41
C ALA A 375 -5.30 -43.41 0.87
N TYR A 376 -5.71 -42.96 2.06
CA TYR A 376 -5.44 -41.60 2.56
C TYR A 376 -4.30 -41.49 3.60
N LYS A 377 -3.40 -42.47 3.70
CA LYS A 377 -2.29 -42.45 4.69
C LYS A 377 -0.91 -42.83 4.13
N ARG A 378 -0.59 -42.41 2.89
CA ARG A 378 0.78 -42.57 2.32
C ARG A 378 1.33 -41.33 1.59
N SER A 379 1.11 -40.12 2.10
CA SER A 379 1.84 -38.92 1.63
C SER A 379 2.61 -38.13 2.71
N ARG A 380 2.80 -38.69 3.91
CA ARG A 380 3.53 -38.02 5.01
C ARG A 380 4.79 -38.76 5.51
N ARG A 381 5.51 -39.41 4.59
CA ARG A 381 6.90 -39.84 4.80
C ARG A 381 7.64 -39.72 3.47
N ASN A 382 8.00 -38.48 3.12
CA ASN A 382 9.08 -38.11 2.18
C ASN A 382 9.20 -36.58 2.20
N ALA A 383 9.68 -36.06 3.34
CA ALA A 383 10.21 -34.71 3.49
C ALA A 383 11.02 -34.71 4.79
N ASN A 384 12.29 -35.08 4.66
CA ASN A 384 13.45 -34.84 5.55
C ASN A 384 14.43 -35.99 5.40
N ASN A 385 15.27 -35.89 4.36
CA ASN A 385 16.69 -36.18 4.45
C ASN A 385 17.41 -34.99 3.82
#